data_AF-A0ABD6BI50-F1
#
_entry.id   AF-A0ABD6BI50-F1
#
_cell.length_a   1.000
_cell.length_b   1.000
_cell.length_c   1.000
_cell.angle_alpha   90.00
_cell.angle_beta   90.00
_cell.angle_gamma   90.00
#
_symmetry.space_group_name_H-M   'P 1'
#
loop_
_entity.id
_entity.type
_entity.pdbx_description
1 polymer ?
#
loop_
_entity_poly.entity_id
_entity_poly.type
_entity_poly.pdbx_seq_one_letter_code
_entity_poly.pdbx_strand_id
1 'polypeptide(L)'
;MIGWEVDGDVLHVTDADNAELTVEGADSVVDSARADIPRPVDGTVAVRTTELRFPHAVVYAFSLRSDDHRELDPGGEPLSLPPGEYVVDVDTEIKSYLRFSGAATIKRTADYEEVVVSFPTRTRVVLGLRCRHEFPAGTITVPDRPSA
;
A
#
# COMPACT_ATOMS: atom_id res chain seq x y z
N MET A 1 -8.90 -14.13 -1.36
CA MET A 1 -7.92 -14.61 -0.36
C MET A 1 -6.56 -14.16 -0.86
N ILE A 2 -5.74 -13.54 -0.01
CA ILE A 2 -4.39 -13.10 -0.38
C ILE A 2 -3.38 -14.10 0.16
N GLY A 3 -2.53 -14.61 -0.73
CA GLY A 3 -1.31 -15.34 -0.41
C GLY A 3 -0.10 -14.43 -0.61
N TRP A 4 0.95 -14.66 0.17
CA TRP A 4 2.22 -13.98 -0.03
C TRP A 4 3.38 -14.87 0.39
N GLU A 5 4.52 -14.68 -0.26
CA GLU A 5 5.80 -15.33 0.05
C GLU A 5 6.94 -14.32 -0.10
N VAL A 6 8.07 -14.62 0.52
CA VAL A 6 9.27 -13.78 0.45
C VAL A 6 10.40 -14.61 -0.14
N ASP A 7 10.98 -14.12 -1.23
CA ASP A 7 12.21 -14.63 -1.81
C ASP A 7 13.29 -13.54 -1.71
N GLY A 8 14.26 -13.73 -0.81
CA GLY A 8 15.27 -12.72 -0.51
C GLY A 8 14.64 -11.44 0.07
N ASP A 9 14.77 -10.34 -0.67
CA ASP A 9 14.19 -9.02 -0.38
C ASP A 9 12.94 -8.71 -1.21
N VAL A 10 12.40 -9.71 -1.90
CA VAL A 10 11.24 -9.58 -2.77
C VAL A 10 10.02 -10.22 -2.12
N LEU A 11 8.95 -9.45 -1.95
CA LEU A 11 7.64 -9.93 -1.51
C LEU A 11 6.78 -10.21 -2.75
N HIS A 12 6.44 -11.48 -2.96
CA HIS A 12 5.48 -11.91 -3.96
C HIS A 12 4.11 -12.04 -3.32
N VAL A 13 3.10 -11.42 -3.94
CA VAL A 13 1.72 -11.43 -3.48
C VAL A 13 0.85 -11.96 -4.62
N THR A 14 -0.04 -12.89 -4.28
CA THR A 14 -1.02 -13.45 -5.22
C THR A 14 -2.40 -13.38 -4.60
N ASP A 15 -3.40 -13.05 -5.41
CA ASP A 15 -4.78 -13.03 -4.95
C ASP A 15 -5.61 -14.22 -5.45
N ALA A 16 -6.91 -14.24 -5.13
CA ALA A 16 -7.78 -15.37 -5.50
C ALA A 16 -8.08 -15.44 -7.00
N ASP A 17 -7.90 -14.35 -7.74
CA ASP A 17 -8.12 -14.25 -9.17
C ASP A 17 -6.80 -14.45 -9.95
N ASN A 18 -5.72 -14.84 -9.24
CA ASN A 18 -4.35 -14.98 -9.75
C ASN A 18 -3.73 -13.67 -10.23
N ALA A 19 -4.20 -12.52 -9.74
CA ALA A 19 -3.43 -11.29 -9.87
C ALA A 19 -2.14 -11.44 -9.07
N GLU A 20 -1.04 -10.90 -9.60
CA GLU A 20 0.28 -10.95 -8.98
C GLU A 20 0.80 -9.54 -8.73
N LEU A 21 1.48 -9.37 -7.60
CA LEU A 21 2.20 -8.15 -7.26
C LEU A 21 3.54 -8.54 -6.65
N THR A 22 4.60 -7.92 -7.18
CA THR A 22 5.96 -8.03 -6.64
C THR A 22 6.34 -6.71 -5.98
N VAL A 23 6.83 -6.77 -4.76
CA VAL A 23 7.35 -5.60 -4.02
C VAL A 23 8.79 -5.85 -3.62
N GLU A 24 9.72 -5.06 -4.13
CA GLU A 24 11.15 -5.18 -3.79
C GLU A 24 11.50 -4.36 -2.54
N GLY A 25 12.59 -4.73 -1.87
CA GLY A 25 13.12 -4.04 -0.68
C GLY A 25 12.45 -4.47 0.62
N ALA A 26 11.79 -5.64 0.66
CA ALA A 26 11.20 -6.23 1.84
C ALA A 26 12.25 -6.93 2.75
N ASP A 27 13.33 -6.24 3.10
CA ASP A 27 14.56 -6.79 3.73
C ASP A 27 14.37 -7.72 4.94
N SER A 28 13.28 -7.54 5.70
CA SER A 28 12.96 -8.39 6.85
C SER A 28 11.48 -8.28 7.19
N VAL A 29 10.76 -9.40 7.06
CA VAL A 29 9.38 -9.50 7.55
C VAL A 29 9.40 -9.61 9.07
N VAL A 30 8.70 -8.69 9.72
CA VAL A 30 8.64 -8.57 11.18
C VAL A 30 7.21 -8.85 11.63
N ASP A 31 6.83 -10.13 11.57
CA ASP A 31 5.56 -10.69 12.08
C ASP A 31 4.27 -10.13 11.44
N SER A 32 3.34 -11.03 11.12
CA SER A 32 2.09 -10.78 10.40
C SER A 32 0.91 -10.39 11.32
N ALA A 33 1.17 -10.12 12.60
CA ALA A 33 0.15 -9.66 13.53
C ALA A 33 -0.59 -8.46 12.92
N ARG A 34 -1.89 -8.63 12.65
CA ARG A 34 -2.81 -7.66 12.02
C ARG A 34 -2.53 -6.25 12.54
N ALA A 35 -1.66 -5.54 11.85
CA ALA A 35 -1.30 -4.22 12.26
C ALA A 35 -2.38 -3.29 11.73
N ASP A 36 -2.96 -2.52 12.64
CA ASP A 36 -4.12 -1.69 12.33
C ASP A 36 -3.77 -0.69 11.22
N ILE A 37 -4.53 -0.77 10.13
CA ILE A 37 -4.47 0.11 8.98
C ILE A 37 -5.89 0.58 8.71
N PRO A 38 -6.15 1.91 8.65
CA PRO A 38 -7.50 2.46 8.48
C PRO A 38 -7.97 2.37 7.02
N ARG A 39 -7.87 1.17 6.44
CA ARG A 39 -8.22 0.81 5.08
C ARG A 39 -8.77 -0.62 5.07
N PRO A 40 -9.72 -0.93 4.18
CA PRO A 40 -10.17 -2.30 4.00
C PRO A 40 -9.01 -3.11 3.40
N VAL A 41 -8.57 -4.15 4.10
CA VAL A 41 -7.47 -5.03 3.67
C VAL A 41 -7.86 -6.48 3.87
N ASP A 42 -7.44 -7.33 2.94
CA ASP A 42 -7.65 -8.78 3.00
C ASP A 42 -6.48 -9.47 3.73
N GLY A 43 -5.31 -8.83 3.78
CA GLY A 43 -4.13 -9.30 4.51
C GLY A 43 -3.18 -8.16 4.88
N THR A 44 -2.30 -8.40 5.85
CA THR A 44 -1.26 -7.45 6.25
C THR A 44 0.08 -8.14 6.44
N VAL A 45 1.15 -7.49 5.98
CA VAL A 45 2.54 -7.91 6.19
C VAL A 45 3.30 -6.72 6.76
N ALA A 46 4.11 -6.93 7.80
CA ALA A 46 4.98 -5.88 8.32
C ALA A 46 6.44 -6.15 7.90
N VAL A 47 7.10 -5.12 7.40
CA VAL A 47 8.51 -5.17 6.97
C VAL A 47 9.33 -4.06 7.63
N ARG A 48 10.64 -4.25 7.69
CA ARG A 48 11.60 -3.18 8.06
C ARG A 48 12.57 -2.92 6.92
N THR A 49 12.50 -1.72 6.36
CA THR A 49 13.23 -1.35 5.13
C THR A 49 13.57 0.13 5.08
N THR A 50 14.48 0.50 4.20
CA THR A 50 14.74 1.88 3.79
C THR A 50 14.09 2.24 2.45
N GLU A 51 13.64 1.25 1.67
CA GLU A 51 13.08 1.47 0.33
C GLU A 51 12.11 0.34 -0.03
N LEU A 52 10.95 0.68 -0.60
CA LEU A 52 10.04 -0.27 -1.24
C LEU A 52 9.83 0.15 -2.69
N ARG A 53 9.83 -0.84 -3.60
CA ARG A 53 9.55 -0.61 -5.02
C ARG A 53 8.31 -1.36 -5.45
N PHE A 54 7.46 -0.67 -6.19
CA PHE A 54 6.22 -1.19 -6.73
C PHE A 54 6.23 -1.01 -8.25
N PRO A 55 5.51 -1.86 -9.00
CA PRO A 55 5.18 -1.58 -10.39
C PRO A 55 4.49 -0.23 -10.55
N HIS A 56 4.43 0.27 -11.79
CA HIS A 56 3.74 1.50 -12.13
C HIS A 56 2.34 1.57 -11.50
N ALA A 57 2.09 2.62 -10.73
CA ALA A 57 0.85 2.80 -9.98
C ALA A 57 0.45 4.27 -9.86
N VAL A 58 -0.83 4.52 -9.59
CA VAL A 58 -1.29 5.80 -9.05
C VAL A 58 -1.09 5.78 -7.54
N VAL A 59 -0.57 6.87 -6.96
CA VAL A 59 -0.22 6.91 -5.54
C VAL A 59 -0.78 8.13 -4.84
N TYR A 60 -1.41 7.90 -3.69
CA TYR A 60 -1.96 8.92 -2.81
C TYR A 60 -1.40 8.77 -1.40
N ALA A 61 -0.86 9.84 -0.82
CA ALA A 61 -0.41 9.86 0.56
C ALA A 61 -1.42 10.62 1.43
N PHE A 62 -1.85 10.00 2.53
CA PHE A 62 -2.78 10.56 3.50
C PHE A 62 -2.09 10.72 4.86
N SER A 63 -2.20 11.92 5.44
CA SER A 63 -1.82 12.13 6.83
C SER A 63 -2.85 11.49 7.76
N LEU A 64 -2.40 10.81 8.83
CA LEU A 64 -3.29 10.32 9.89
C LEU A 64 -3.58 11.37 10.97
N ARG A 65 -2.92 12.54 10.89
CA ARG A 65 -3.03 13.63 11.87
C ARG A 65 -3.75 14.86 11.31
N SER A 66 -3.94 14.94 10.00
CA SER A 66 -4.67 16.01 9.31
C SER A 66 -5.52 15.41 8.20
N ASP A 67 -6.48 16.18 7.68
CA ASP A 67 -7.30 15.79 6.52
C ASP A 67 -6.59 16.03 5.17
N ASP A 68 -5.26 16.23 5.22
CA ASP A 68 -4.46 16.50 4.04
C ASP A 68 -4.12 15.20 3.31
N HIS A 69 -4.33 15.22 2.00
CA HIS A 69 -3.86 14.19 1.08
C HIS A 69 -3.06 14.82 -0.06
N ARG A 70 -2.13 14.03 -0.62
CA ARG A 70 -1.29 14.45 -1.75
C ARG A 70 -1.18 13.30 -2.75
N GLU A 71 -1.39 13.61 -4.02
CA GLU A 71 -1.16 12.68 -5.12
C GLU A 71 0.28 12.81 -5.61
N LEU A 72 0.89 11.68 -5.99
CA LEU A 72 2.15 11.69 -6.72
C LEU A 72 1.90 12.12 -8.17
N ASP A 73 2.41 13.30 -8.54
CA ASP A 73 2.30 13.84 -9.89
C ASP A 73 2.87 12.85 -10.93
N PRO A 74 2.09 12.42 -11.95
CA PRO A 74 2.53 11.50 -12.99
C PRO A 74 3.78 11.95 -13.76
N GLY A 75 4.03 13.26 -13.89
CA GLY A 75 5.18 13.82 -14.63
C GLY A 75 5.99 14.84 -13.83
N GLY A 76 5.76 14.91 -12.52
CA GLY A 76 6.30 15.95 -11.66
C GLY A 76 7.44 15.49 -10.76
N GLU A 77 7.78 16.38 -9.83
CA GLU A 77 8.83 16.16 -8.84
C GLU A 77 8.44 15.10 -7.79
N PRO A 78 9.43 14.47 -7.12
CA PRO A 78 9.19 13.57 -6.01
C PRO A 78 8.28 14.17 -4.92
N LEU A 79 7.33 13.37 -4.45
CA LEU A 79 6.46 13.73 -3.32
C LEU A 79 7.22 13.54 -2.01
N SER A 80 7.61 14.65 -1.39
CA SER A 80 8.25 14.66 -0.07
C SER A 80 7.20 14.73 1.05
N LEU A 81 7.27 13.76 1.97
CA LEU A 81 6.43 13.67 3.17
C LEU A 81 7.28 14.05 4.40
N PRO A 82 6.92 15.13 5.12
CA PRO A 82 7.63 15.51 6.35
C PRO A 82 7.43 14.44 7.45
N PRO A 83 8.14 14.53 8.60
CA PRO A 83 7.91 13.59 9.70
C PRO A 83 6.45 13.58 10.16
N GLY A 84 5.81 12.41 10.14
CA GLY A 84 4.40 12.26 10.50
C GLY A 84 3.96 10.80 10.55
N GLU A 85 2.65 10.57 10.63
CA GLU A 85 2.04 9.25 10.47
C GLU A 85 1.23 9.24 9.18
N TYR A 86 1.52 8.30 8.30
CA TYR A 86 0.95 8.26 6.96
C TYR A 86 0.32 6.93 6.64
N VAL A 87 -0.69 6.98 5.79
CA VAL A 87 -1.15 5.85 4.97
C VAL A 87 -0.96 6.25 3.51
N VAL A 88 -0.22 5.44 2.76
CA VAL A 88 -0.01 5.65 1.33
C VAL A 88 -0.75 4.57 0.56
N ASP A 89 -1.68 4.97 -0.29
CA ASP A 89 -2.41 4.09 -1.19
C ASP A 89 -1.61 3.95 -2.49
N VAL A 90 -1.23 2.72 -2.84
CA VAL A 90 -0.51 2.37 -4.07
C VAL A 90 -1.43 1.49 -4.92
N ASP A 91 -1.94 2.06 -6.01
CA ASP A 91 -3.02 1.45 -6.80
C ASP A 91 -2.52 0.54 -7.93
N THR A 92 -1.87 -0.56 -7.55
CA THR A 92 -1.49 -1.69 -8.43
C THR A 92 -2.65 -2.68 -8.63
N GLU A 93 -2.43 -3.75 -9.42
CA GLU A 93 -3.42 -4.83 -9.62
C GLU A 93 -3.94 -5.43 -8.31
N ILE A 94 -3.05 -5.64 -7.35
CA ILE A 94 -3.41 -5.81 -5.94
C ILE A 94 -3.23 -4.47 -5.25
N LYS A 95 -4.30 -3.88 -4.70
CA LYS A 95 -4.20 -2.60 -3.99
C LYS A 95 -3.32 -2.75 -2.76
N SER A 96 -2.33 -1.89 -2.64
CA SER A 96 -1.40 -1.87 -1.52
C SER A 96 -1.57 -0.59 -0.71
N TYR A 97 -1.48 -0.72 0.61
CA TYR A 97 -1.58 0.37 1.56
C TYR A 97 -0.37 0.34 2.48
N LEU A 98 0.43 1.41 2.51
CA LEU A 98 1.62 1.50 3.34
C LEU A 98 1.32 2.36 4.55
N ARG A 99 1.35 1.78 5.74
CA ARG A 99 1.31 2.55 6.99
C ARG A 99 2.69 2.60 7.63
N PHE A 100 3.16 3.81 7.90
CA PHE A 100 4.44 4.05 8.56
C PHE A 100 4.42 5.35 9.38
N SER A 101 5.47 5.51 10.20
CA SER A 101 5.74 6.73 10.96
C SER A 101 7.13 7.25 10.60
N GLY A 102 7.24 8.56 10.37
CA GLY A 102 8.47 9.22 9.96
C GLY A 102 8.30 10.01 8.67
N ALA A 103 9.41 10.53 8.16
CA ALA A 103 9.48 11.16 6.85
C ALA A 103 9.68 10.10 5.77
N ALA A 104 9.20 10.39 4.56
CA ALA A 104 9.40 9.53 3.39
C ALA A 104 9.42 10.36 2.11
N THR A 105 10.00 9.79 1.06
CA THR A 105 9.95 10.35 -0.29
C THR A 105 9.35 9.32 -1.22
N ILE A 106 8.38 9.74 -2.02
CA ILE A 106 7.74 8.90 -3.03
C ILE A 106 8.09 9.47 -4.40
N LYS A 107 8.59 8.65 -5.31
CA LYS A 107 8.94 9.06 -6.66
C LYS A 107 8.64 7.97 -7.67
N ARG A 108 8.57 8.35 -8.94
CA ARG A 108 8.65 7.41 -10.07
C ARG A 108 10.11 7.23 -10.49
N THR A 109 10.43 6.08 -11.05
CA THR A 109 11.71 5.91 -11.77
C THR A 109 11.72 6.74 -13.04
N ALA A 110 12.92 6.98 -13.61
CA ALA A 110 13.08 7.84 -14.78
C ALA A 110 12.43 7.26 -16.06
N ASP A 111 12.26 5.94 -16.10
CA ASP A 111 11.55 5.20 -17.15
C ASP A 111 10.04 5.06 -16.87
N TYR A 112 9.55 5.55 -15.73
CA TYR A 112 8.15 5.50 -15.28
C TYR A 112 7.60 4.09 -15.02
N GLU A 113 8.43 3.06 -15.01
CA GLU A 113 7.99 1.67 -14.82
C GLU A 113 7.72 1.31 -13.35
N GLU A 114 8.31 2.06 -12.41
CA GLU A 114 8.21 1.76 -10.98
C GLU A 114 7.88 2.99 -10.14
N VAL A 115 7.26 2.74 -8.99
CA VAL A 115 7.13 3.69 -7.89
C VAL A 115 8.02 3.28 -6.73
N VAL A 116 8.85 4.21 -6.27
CA VAL A 116 9.81 4.02 -5.18
C VAL A 116 9.38 4.84 -3.98
N VAL A 117 9.21 4.17 -2.83
CA VAL A 117 8.96 4.79 -1.52
C VAL A 117 10.20 4.61 -0.67
N SER A 118 10.89 5.71 -0.35
CA SER A 118 12.14 5.68 0.42
C SER A 118 12.02 6.37 1.77
N PHE A 119 12.78 5.88 2.74
CA PHE A 119 12.81 6.34 4.11
C PHE A 119 14.24 6.76 4.49
N PRO A 120 14.43 7.88 5.23
CA PRO A 120 15.77 8.33 5.64
C PRO A 120 16.51 7.33 6.55
N THR A 121 15.77 6.48 7.24
CA THR A 121 16.29 5.45 8.16
C THR A 121 15.48 4.18 7.98
N ARG A 122 16.04 3.03 8.40
CA ARG A 122 15.32 1.74 8.37
C ARG A 122 14.04 1.83 9.19
N THR A 123 12.90 1.80 8.50
CA THR A 123 11.57 2.11 9.03
C THR A 123 10.70 0.87 8.99
N ARG A 124 9.87 0.72 10.03
CA ARG A 124 8.83 -0.32 10.03
C ARG A 124 7.66 0.15 9.18
N VAL A 125 7.33 -0.60 8.14
CA VAL A 125 6.20 -0.35 7.25
C VAL A 125 5.22 -1.50 7.35
N VAL A 126 3.94 -1.20 7.50
CA VAL A 126 2.86 -2.18 7.39
C VAL A 126 2.28 -2.09 5.99
N LEU A 127 2.39 -3.17 5.22
CA LEU A 127 1.74 -3.35 3.94
C LEU A 127 0.37 -4.01 4.18
N GLY A 128 -0.69 -3.25 3.96
CA GLY A 128 -2.04 -3.76 3.81
C GLY A 128 -2.31 -4.10 2.36
N LEU A 129 -2.78 -5.32 2.10
CA LEU A 129 -3.02 -5.83 0.75
C LEU A 129 -4.51 -6.05 0.56
N ARG A 130 -5.04 -5.67 -0.61
CA ARG A 130 -6.46 -5.82 -0.94
C ARG A 130 -6.65 -6.27 -2.39
N CYS A 131 -7.43 -7.33 -2.57
CA CYS A 131 -7.87 -7.81 -3.87
C CYS A 131 -8.68 -6.74 -4.59
N ARG A 132 -8.47 -6.57 -5.91
CA ARG A 132 -9.43 -5.87 -6.76
C ARG A 132 -10.61 -6.79 -7.01
N HIS A 133 -11.61 -6.64 -6.14
CA HIS A 133 -12.86 -7.36 -6.28
C HIS A 133 -13.58 -6.89 -7.55
N GLU A 134 -13.66 -7.76 -8.57
CA GLU A 134 -14.53 -7.55 -9.73
C GLU A 134 -16.02 -7.59 -9.32
N PHE A 135 -16.32 -8.34 -8.24
CA PHE A 135 -17.66 -8.47 -7.66
C PHE A 135 -17.70 -8.01 -6.20
N PRO A 136 -18.78 -7.34 -5.74
CA PRO A 136 -18.85 -6.86 -4.37
C PRO A 136 -18.57 -7.98 -3.36
N ALA A 137 -17.64 -7.73 -2.42
CA ALA A 137 -17.34 -8.66 -1.33
C ALA A 137 -18.57 -8.91 -0.41
N GLY A 138 -19.58 -8.04 -0.49
CA GLY A 138 -20.88 -8.20 0.16
C GLY A 138 -21.95 -7.38 -0.54
N THR A 139 -23.19 -7.85 -0.46
CA THR A 139 -24.36 -7.17 -0.99
C THR A 139 -25.15 -6.56 0.15
N ILE A 140 -25.53 -5.29 0.03
CA ILE A 140 -26.55 -4.68 0.90
C ILE A 140 -27.89 -4.80 0.17
N THR A 141 -28.86 -5.49 0.76
CA THR A 141 -30.24 -5.48 0.26
C THR A 141 -30.95 -4.29 0.88
N VAL A 142 -31.25 -3.28 0.06
CA VAL A 142 -32.10 -2.16 0.47
C VAL A 142 -33.56 -2.63 0.42
N PRO A 143 -34.33 -2.54 1.51
CA PRO A 143 -35.75 -2.89 1.47
C PRO A 143 -36.51 -1.94 0.55
N ASP A 144 -37.48 -2.46 -0.21
CA ASP A 144 -38.25 -1.71 -1.22
C ASP A 144 -39.01 -0.51 -0.65
N ARG A 145 -39.20 -0.45 0.67
CA ARG A 145 -39.81 0.70 1.36
C ARG A 145 -39.05 1.00 2.65
N PRO A 146 -38.71 2.28 2.92
CA PRO A 146 -38.28 2.68 4.25
C PRO A 146 -39.44 2.45 5.23
N SER A 147 -39.14 1.89 6.42
CA SER A 147 -40.10 1.93 7.52
C SER A 147 -40.13 3.38 8.03
N ALA A 148 -41.34 3.95 8.03
CA ALA A 148 -41.61 5.30 8.53
C ALA A 148 -41.59 5.35 10.06
#